data_AF-T1BKL7-F1
#
_entry.id   AF-T1BKL7-F1
#
_cell.length_a   1.000
_cell.length_b   1.000
_cell.length_c   1.000
_cell.angle_alpha   90.00
_cell.angle_beta   90.00
_cell.angle_gamma   90.00
#
_symmetry.space_group_name_H-M   'P 1'
#
loop_
_entity.id
_entity.type
_entity.pdbx_description
1 polymer ?
#
loop_
_entity_poly.entity_id
_entity_poly.type
_entity_poly.pdbx_seq_one_letter_code
_entity_poly.pdbx_strand_id
1 'polypeptide(L)'
;MIGKVGGAYVRDPSRQPTFRRRGVVPYDPRILSWKGERMERVSLLALDGRHEFRVRWSEHGRQSVARGKLRGGADLVYRDGAFYLALVVESHDAPRYEPRGGVLGVDLGVVNLATDSDGTVYTSEGVDRRRVRSDRLRARLQSAGTKSAKRHLRSLGQREGR
;
A
#
# COMPACT_ATOMS: atom_id res chain seq x y z
N MET A 1 3.11 -2.88 -22.14
CA MET A 1 2.27 -1.69 -22.39
C MET A 1 0.90 -2.04 -23.00
N ILE A 2 0.80 -3.09 -23.83
CA ILE A 2 -0.45 -3.55 -24.46
C ILE A 2 -1.56 -3.87 -23.44
N GLY A 3 -1.27 -4.53 -22.31
CA GLY A 3 -2.30 -4.90 -21.32
C GLY A 3 -3.06 -3.73 -20.68
N LYS A 4 -2.41 -2.56 -20.53
CA LYS A 4 -3.02 -1.35 -19.96
C LYS A 4 -3.96 -0.64 -20.94
N VAL A 5 -3.71 -0.80 -22.24
CA VAL A 5 -4.45 -0.17 -23.32
C VAL A 5 -5.57 -1.08 -23.83
N GLY A 6 -5.28 -2.37 -23.99
CA GLY A 6 -6.20 -3.34 -24.59
C GLY A 6 -7.55 -3.40 -23.88
N GLY A 7 -7.56 -3.43 -22.54
CA GLY A 7 -8.82 -3.46 -21.77
C GLY A 7 -9.68 -2.21 -21.93
N ALA A 8 -9.07 -1.06 -22.24
CA ALA A 8 -9.81 0.19 -22.43
C ALA A 8 -10.54 0.24 -23.79
N TYR A 9 -9.89 -0.26 -24.84
CA TYR A 9 -10.49 -0.33 -26.19
C TYR A 9 -11.55 -1.45 -26.31
N VAL A 10 -11.45 -2.52 -25.52
CA VAL A 10 -12.54 -3.52 -25.41
C VAL A 10 -13.81 -2.90 -24.83
N ARG A 11 -13.67 -1.96 -23.90
CA ARG A 11 -14.81 -1.32 -23.24
C ARG A 11 -15.50 -0.27 -24.12
N ASP A 12 -14.72 0.54 -24.83
CA ASP A 12 -15.22 1.57 -25.74
C ASP A 12 -14.15 1.91 -26.80
N PRO A 13 -14.33 1.47 -28.06
CA PRO A 13 -13.35 1.69 -29.12
C PRO A 13 -13.25 3.15 -29.58
N SER A 14 -14.27 3.97 -29.30
CA SER A 14 -14.34 5.37 -29.74
C SER A 14 -13.53 6.33 -28.85
N ARG A 15 -13.12 5.86 -27.67
CA ARG A 15 -12.33 6.63 -26.71
C ARG A 15 -10.85 6.32 -26.84
N GLN A 16 -10.02 7.35 -26.77
CA GLN A 16 -8.57 7.25 -26.71
C GLN A 16 -8.09 7.61 -25.29
N PRO A 17 -7.90 6.63 -24.38
CA PRO A 17 -7.43 6.90 -23.03
C PRO A 17 -5.99 7.40 -23.06
N THR A 18 -5.73 8.48 -22.34
CA THR A 18 -4.37 8.95 -22.10
C THR A 18 -3.86 8.41 -20.77
N PHE A 19 -2.58 8.03 -20.73
CA PHE A 19 -1.96 7.49 -19.52
C PHE A 19 -0.87 8.42 -19.03
N ARG A 20 -0.79 8.58 -17.70
CA ARG A 20 0.32 9.32 -17.08
C ARG A 20 1.64 8.65 -17.41
N ARG A 21 2.66 9.44 -17.75
CA ARG A 21 4.03 8.96 -18.09
C ARG A 21 4.62 7.98 -17.08
N ARG A 22 4.32 8.17 -15.79
CA ARG A 22 4.79 7.33 -14.67
C ARG A 22 3.62 6.64 -13.95
N GLY A 23 2.51 6.43 -14.65
CA GLY A 23 1.39 5.67 -14.12
C GLY A 23 1.73 4.19 -13.97
N VAL A 24 1.00 3.49 -13.11
CA VAL A 24 1.19 2.06 -12.82
C VAL A 24 1.15 1.22 -14.10
N VAL A 25 2.05 0.24 -14.23
CA VAL A 25 2.08 -0.70 -15.36
C VAL A 25 1.92 -2.12 -14.84
N PRO A 26 0.83 -2.82 -15.17
CA PRO A 26 0.66 -4.21 -14.79
C PRO A 26 1.57 -5.11 -15.63
N TYR A 27 2.21 -6.05 -14.94
CA TYR A 27 3.02 -7.12 -15.50
C TYR A 27 2.40 -8.47 -15.14
N ASP A 28 2.21 -9.32 -16.15
CA ASP A 28 1.80 -10.70 -15.97
C ASP A 28 2.98 -11.68 -16.18
N PRO A 29 2.86 -12.96 -15.78
CA PRO A 29 3.95 -13.94 -15.86
C PRO A 29 4.56 -14.17 -17.26
N ARG A 30 3.91 -13.73 -18.34
CA ARG A 30 4.47 -13.84 -19.71
C ARG A 30 5.52 -12.76 -19.98
N ILE A 31 5.34 -11.59 -19.35
CA ILE A 31 6.19 -10.41 -19.54
C ILE A 31 7.05 -10.07 -18.32
N LEU A 32 6.94 -10.86 -17.25
CA LEU A 32 7.73 -10.78 -16.02
C LEU A 32 8.21 -12.17 -15.61
N SER A 33 9.49 -12.29 -15.27
CA SER A 33 10.03 -13.52 -14.67
C SER A 33 11.03 -13.22 -13.57
N TRP A 34 11.05 -14.05 -12.53
CA TRP A 34 12.00 -13.95 -11.43
C TRP A 34 13.25 -14.79 -11.71
N LYS A 35 14.41 -14.33 -11.23
CA LYS A 35 15.71 -14.93 -11.47
C LYS A 35 16.48 -15.12 -10.16
N GLY A 36 17.30 -16.19 -10.15
CA GLY A 36 18.03 -16.64 -8.96
C GLY A 36 17.15 -17.39 -7.97
N GLU A 37 17.76 -18.25 -7.16
CA GLU A 37 17.05 -19.11 -6.19
C GLU A 37 16.21 -18.31 -5.18
N ARG A 38 16.73 -17.13 -4.80
CA ARG A 38 16.08 -16.23 -3.82
C ARG A 38 15.32 -15.07 -4.46
N MET A 39 15.01 -15.17 -5.76
CA MET A 39 14.28 -14.14 -6.51
C MET A 39 14.94 -12.76 -6.37
N GLU A 40 16.27 -12.73 -6.52
CA GLU A 40 17.08 -11.53 -6.30
C GLU A 40 17.01 -10.54 -7.46
N ARG A 41 16.61 -11.05 -8.63
CA ARG A 41 16.50 -10.28 -9.86
C ARG A 41 15.16 -10.54 -10.52
N VAL A 42 14.67 -9.52 -11.21
CA VAL A 42 13.42 -9.57 -11.99
C VAL A 42 13.72 -9.17 -13.41
N SER A 43 13.22 -9.96 -14.36
CA SER A 43 13.31 -9.69 -15.78
C SER A 43 11.96 -9.22 -16.30
N LEU A 44 11.93 -7.98 -16.80
CA LEU A 44 10.74 -7.31 -17.29
C LEU A 44 10.86 -7.06 -18.80
N LEU A 45 9.80 -7.35 -19.55
CA LEU A 45 9.70 -6.95 -20.95
C LEU A 45 9.25 -5.48 -21.05
N ALA A 46 10.07 -4.66 -21.69
CA ALA A 46 9.79 -3.28 -22.06
C ALA A 46 9.63 -3.16 -23.59
N LEU A 47 9.41 -1.94 -24.08
CA LEU A 47 9.22 -1.70 -25.52
C LEU A 47 10.52 -1.92 -26.33
N ASP A 48 11.66 -1.69 -25.72
CA ASP A 48 13.00 -1.79 -26.29
C ASP A 48 13.67 -3.14 -26.01
N GLY A 49 12.93 -4.09 -25.42
CA GLY A 49 13.43 -5.42 -25.13
C GLY A 49 13.28 -5.82 -23.67
N ARG A 50 13.98 -6.88 -23.28
CA ARG A 50 13.88 -7.48 -21.94
C ARG A 50 15.04 -7.00 -21.08
N HIS A 51 14.72 -6.43 -19.93
CA HIS A 51 15.68 -5.87 -18.99
C HIS A 51 15.64 -6.60 -17.67
N GLU A 52 16.81 -6.81 -17.07
CA GLU A 52 16.95 -7.46 -15.77
C GLU A 52 17.39 -6.45 -14.71
N PHE A 53 16.67 -6.43 -13.59
CA PHE A 53 16.92 -5.51 -12.49
C PHE A 53 17.13 -6.27 -11.19
N ARG A 54 18.04 -5.77 -10.36
CA ARG A 54 18.17 -6.25 -8.97
C ARG A 54 16.99 -5.75 -8.15
N VAL A 55 16.38 -6.66 -7.39
CA VAL A 55 15.25 -6.35 -6.51
C VAL A 55 15.72 -6.32 -5.06
N ARG A 56 15.28 -5.28 -4.34
CA ARG A 56 15.43 -5.18 -2.90
C ARG A 56 14.10 -5.52 -2.26
N TRP A 57 14.07 -6.64 -1.55
CA TRP A 57 12.90 -7.06 -0.79
C TRP A 57 12.87 -6.34 0.56
N SER A 58 11.68 -5.84 0.95
CA SER A 58 11.43 -5.50 2.35
C SER A 58 11.37 -6.78 3.19
N GLU A 59 11.64 -6.66 4.48
CA GLU A 59 11.52 -7.80 5.40
C GLU A 59 10.12 -8.43 5.35
N HIS A 60 9.08 -7.59 5.44
CA HIS A 60 7.70 -8.01 5.27
C HIS A 60 7.45 -8.72 3.93
N GLY A 61 7.97 -8.20 2.82
CA GLY A 61 7.83 -8.82 1.51
C GLY A 61 8.45 -10.21 1.45
N ARG A 62 9.62 -10.42 2.08
CA ARG A 62 10.24 -11.75 2.19
C ARG A 62 9.38 -12.70 3.00
N GLN A 63 8.86 -12.25 4.14
CA GLN A 63 8.01 -13.07 4.99
C GLN A 63 6.72 -13.46 4.29
N SER A 64 6.06 -12.53 3.59
CA SER A 64 4.83 -12.82 2.85
C SER A 64 5.07 -13.86 1.76
N VAL A 65 6.10 -13.68 0.91
CA VAL A 65 6.41 -14.65 -0.15
C VAL A 65 6.84 -16.01 0.43
N ALA A 66 7.51 -16.05 1.59
CA ALA A 66 7.87 -17.31 2.24
C ALA A 66 6.66 -18.05 2.84
N ARG A 67 5.61 -17.33 3.28
CA ARG A 67 4.41 -17.89 3.92
C ARG A 67 3.27 -18.21 2.96
N GLY A 68 3.35 -17.70 1.73
CA GLY A 68 2.27 -17.79 0.75
C GLY A 68 2.75 -18.17 -0.64
N LYS A 69 1.81 -18.16 -1.59
CA LYS A 69 2.09 -18.40 -3.01
C LYS A 69 2.01 -17.09 -3.77
N LEU A 70 3.08 -16.74 -4.49
CA LEU A 70 3.07 -15.58 -5.37
C LEU A 70 2.20 -15.88 -6.61
N ARG A 71 1.22 -15.04 -6.91
CA ARG A 71 0.34 -15.20 -8.10
C ARG A 71 1.03 -14.86 -9.44
N GLY A 72 2.33 -14.57 -9.42
CA GLY A 72 3.20 -14.38 -10.58
C GLY A 72 3.09 -13.02 -11.27
N GLY A 73 1.97 -12.29 -11.10
CA GLY A 73 1.82 -10.91 -11.58
C GLY A 73 2.40 -9.86 -10.61
N ALA A 74 2.71 -8.68 -11.14
CA ALA A 74 3.16 -7.53 -10.37
C ALA A 74 2.72 -6.21 -11.01
N ASP A 75 2.45 -5.19 -10.20
CA ASP A 75 2.30 -3.83 -10.68
C ASP A 75 3.61 -3.06 -10.52
N LEU A 76 4.14 -2.52 -11.61
CA LEU A 76 5.26 -1.59 -11.58
C LEU A 76 4.75 -0.19 -11.23
N VAL A 77 5.14 0.31 -10.06
CA VAL A 77 4.71 1.59 -9.51
C VAL A 77 5.91 2.52 -9.38
N TYR A 78 5.77 3.76 -9.83
CA TYR A 78 6.75 4.81 -9.56
C TYR A 78 6.23 5.73 -8.46
N ARG A 79 6.96 5.82 -7.35
CA ARG A 79 6.61 6.66 -6.20
C ARG A 79 7.88 7.26 -5.58
N ASP A 80 7.83 8.56 -5.28
CA ASP A 80 8.87 9.28 -4.54
C ASP A 80 10.31 9.07 -5.07
N GLY A 81 10.48 9.01 -6.39
CA GLY A 81 11.80 8.88 -7.02
C GLY A 81 12.23 7.44 -7.32
N ALA A 82 11.49 6.44 -6.81
CA ALA A 82 11.84 5.03 -6.92
C ALA A 82 10.77 4.20 -7.64
N PHE A 83 11.20 3.08 -8.21
CA PHE A 83 10.32 2.05 -8.75
C PHE A 83 10.10 0.94 -7.73
N TYR A 84 8.87 0.45 -7.66
CA TYR A 84 8.43 -0.64 -6.80
C TYR A 84 7.68 -1.67 -7.63
N LEU A 85 7.80 -2.94 -7.26
CA LEU A 85 6.93 -4.01 -7.74
C LEU A 85 5.96 -4.36 -6.63
N ALA A 86 4.67 -4.04 -6.83
CA ALA A 86 3.61 -4.46 -5.93
C ALA A 86 3.16 -5.87 -6.32
N LEU A 87 3.27 -6.80 -5.38
CA LEU A 87 3.06 -8.22 -5.60
C LEU A 87 1.81 -8.71 -4.89
N VAL A 88 1.08 -9.60 -5.55
CA VAL A 88 -0.07 -10.30 -4.95
C VAL A 88 0.41 -11.65 -4.45
N VAL A 89 0.40 -11.79 -3.12
CA VAL A 89 0.72 -13.04 -2.44
C VAL A 89 -0.55 -13.61 -1.85
N GLU A 90 -0.85 -14.85 -2.23
CA GLU A 90 -1.93 -15.63 -1.65
C GLU A 90 -1.42 -16.30 -0.38
N SER A 91 -1.90 -15.84 0.78
CA SER A 91 -1.63 -16.49 2.05
C SER A 91 -2.47 -17.75 2.18
N HIS A 92 -1.91 -18.79 2.78
CA HIS A 92 -2.71 -19.92 3.25
C HIS A 92 -3.69 -19.41 4.31
N ASP A 93 -4.92 -19.94 4.30
CA ASP A 93 -5.88 -19.66 5.35
C ASP A 93 -5.26 -20.01 6.71
N ALA A 94 -5.42 -19.12 7.69
CA ALA A 94 -5.05 -19.45 9.05
C ALA A 94 -5.86 -20.69 9.46
N PRO A 95 -5.26 -21.65 10.18
CA PRO A 95 -6.03 -22.76 10.73
C PRO A 95 -7.21 -22.20 11.51
N ARG A 96 -8.36 -22.89 11.42
CA ARG A 96 -9.60 -22.47 12.08
C ARG A 96 -9.28 -22.18 13.54
N TYR A 97 -9.44 -20.93 13.95
CA TYR A 97 -9.21 -20.54 15.33
C TYR A 97 -10.28 -21.20 16.19
N GLU A 98 -9.88 -22.16 17.00
CA GLU A 98 -10.70 -22.70 18.07
C GLU A 98 -10.42 -21.88 19.33
N PRO A 99 -11.38 -21.07 19.83
CA PRO A 99 -11.18 -20.32 21.05
C PRO A 99 -10.93 -21.28 22.22
N ARG A 100 -9.70 -21.29 22.73
CA ARG A 100 -9.33 -21.98 23.97
C ARG A 100 -9.28 -20.93 25.07
N GLY A 101 -10.36 -20.85 25.83
CA GLY A 101 -10.63 -19.74 26.75
C GLY A 101 -11.89 -19.02 26.32
N GLY A 102 -12.63 -18.46 27.28
CA GLY A 102 -13.92 -17.81 27.05
C GLY A 102 -13.87 -16.68 26.01
N VAL A 103 -15.05 -16.16 25.66
CA VAL A 103 -15.18 -15.05 24.71
C VAL A 103 -15.01 -13.74 25.46
N LEU A 104 -14.16 -12.84 24.95
CA LEU A 104 -14.08 -11.44 25.38
C LEU A 104 -15.02 -10.61 24.51
N GLY A 105 -16.08 -10.06 25.11
CA GLY A 105 -16.95 -9.10 24.44
C GLY A 105 -16.24 -7.75 24.36
N VAL A 106 -16.31 -7.07 23.21
CA VAL A 106 -15.76 -5.72 23.04
C VAL A 106 -16.84 -4.82 22.43
N ASP A 107 -17.18 -3.73 23.12
CA ASP A 107 -18.02 -2.66 22.60
C ASP A 107 -17.13 -1.49 22.14
N LEU A 108 -17.43 -0.92 20.98
CA LEU A 108 -16.62 0.14 20.36
C LEU A 108 -17.44 1.44 20.28
N GLY A 109 -16.85 2.55 20.70
CA GLY A 109 -17.51 3.86 20.71
C GLY A 109 -16.56 5.02 20.39
N VAL A 110 -17.14 6.22 20.38
CA VAL A 110 -16.38 7.46 20.10
C VAL A 110 -15.62 7.94 21.33
N VAL A 111 -16.25 7.90 22.51
CA VAL A 111 -15.64 8.33 23.79
C VAL A 111 -14.79 7.21 24.39
N ASN A 112 -15.31 5.99 24.36
CA ASN A 112 -14.59 4.78 24.74
C ASN A 112 -14.29 4.02 23.47
N LEU A 113 -13.04 4.05 23.02
CA LEU A 113 -12.61 3.39 21.80
C LEU A 113 -12.86 1.89 21.86
N ALA A 114 -12.70 1.29 23.04
CA ALA A 114 -13.11 -0.07 23.34
C ALA A 114 -13.48 -0.18 24.82
N THR A 115 -14.53 -0.93 25.12
CA THR A 115 -14.84 -1.42 26.47
C THR A 115 -14.94 -2.94 26.38
N ASP A 116 -14.15 -3.66 27.15
CA ASP A 116 -14.23 -5.11 27.18
C ASP A 116 -15.15 -5.63 28.30
N SER A 117 -15.63 -6.86 28.15
CA SER A 117 -16.49 -7.51 29.14
C SER A 117 -15.80 -7.81 30.47
N ASP A 118 -14.47 -7.66 30.54
CA ASP A 118 -13.67 -7.77 31.76
C ASP A 118 -13.62 -6.42 32.52
N GLY A 119 -14.23 -5.37 31.99
CA GLY A 119 -14.38 -4.06 32.61
C GLY A 119 -13.26 -3.06 32.28
N THR A 120 -12.34 -3.41 31.38
CA THR A 120 -11.32 -2.46 30.92
C THR A 120 -11.92 -1.48 29.94
N VAL A 121 -11.68 -0.19 30.17
CA VAL A 121 -12.11 0.89 29.29
C VAL A 121 -10.89 1.55 28.65
N TYR A 122 -10.88 1.55 27.33
CA TYR A 122 -9.89 2.23 26.50
C TYR A 122 -10.46 3.55 26.00
N THR A 123 -10.07 4.66 26.61
CA THR A 123 -10.66 5.98 26.32
C THR A 123 -10.07 6.64 25.07
N SER A 124 -10.84 7.55 24.45
CA SER A 124 -10.41 8.31 23.27
C SER A 124 -9.55 9.53 23.59
N GLU A 125 -9.39 9.91 24.86
CA GLU A 125 -8.80 11.20 25.26
C GLU A 125 -7.42 11.45 24.64
N GLY A 126 -6.55 10.43 24.65
CA GLY A 126 -5.22 10.53 24.05
C GLY A 126 -5.25 10.70 22.53
N VAL A 127 -6.22 10.08 21.86
CA VAL A 127 -6.43 10.18 20.41
C VAL A 127 -7.00 11.55 20.06
N ASP A 128 -8.02 12.01 20.77
CA ASP A 128 -8.66 13.30 20.52
C ASP A 128 -7.71 14.47 20.80
N ARG A 129 -6.89 14.38 21.85
CA ARG A 129 -5.83 15.36 22.13
C ARG A 129 -4.84 15.46 20.96
N ARG A 130 -4.47 14.32 20.34
CA ARG A 130 -3.61 14.31 19.15
C ARG A 130 -4.30 14.91 17.93
N ARG A 131 -5.57 14.55 17.68
CA ARG A 131 -6.38 15.10 16.58
C ARG A 131 -6.49 16.62 16.67
N VAL A 132 -6.93 17.14 17.82
CA VAL A 132 -7.05 18.59 18.07
C VAL A 132 -5.72 19.31 17.87
N ARG A 133 -4.60 18.73 18.32
CA ARG A 133 -3.26 19.31 18.12
C ARG A 133 -2.87 19.36 16.64
N SER A 134 -3.09 18.27 15.89
CA SER A 134 -2.83 18.20 14.46
C SER A 134 -3.68 19.22 13.68
N ASP A 135 -4.98 19.32 14.00
CA ASP A 135 -5.90 20.24 13.32
C ASP A 135 -5.53 21.69 13.57
N ARG A 136 -5.21 22.05 14.81
CA ARG A 136 -4.73 23.40 15.16
C ARG A 136 -3.42 23.75 14.43
N LEU A 137 -2.49 22.79 14.34
CA LEU A 137 -1.24 23.00 13.60
C LEU A 137 -1.51 23.20 12.11
N ARG A 138 -2.34 22.35 11.51
CA ARG A 138 -2.73 22.45 10.10
C ARG A 138 -3.40 23.79 9.80
N ALA A 139 -4.35 24.21 10.62
CA ALA A 139 -5.04 25.50 10.47
C ALA A 139 -4.06 26.69 10.53
N ARG A 140 -3.13 26.70 11.49
CA ARG A 140 -2.09 27.73 11.61
C ARG A 140 -1.13 27.76 10.41
N LEU A 141 -0.73 26.60 9.91
CA LEU A 141 0.15 26.52 8.73
C LEU A 141 -0.59 26.94 7.45
N GLN A 142 -1.86 26.57 7.31
CA GLN A 142 -2.70 26.97 6.19
C GLN A 142 -2.93 28.47 6.17
N SER A 143 -3.23 29.09 7.32
CA SER A 143 -3.43 30.54 7.42
C SER A 143 -2.15 31.34 7.16
N ALA A 144 -0.99 30.84 7.61
CA ALA A 144 0.29 31.52 7.38
C ALA A 144 0.68 31.61 5.90
N GLY A 145 0.35 30.61 5.07
CA GLY A 145 0.53 30.66 3.61
C GLY A 145 1.99 30.73 3.09
N THR A 146 2.98 30.83 3.97
CA THR A 146 4.39 31.01 3.61
C THR A 146 4.99 29.77 2.94
N LYS A 147 6.12 29.93 2.25
CA LYS A 147 6.86 28.80 1.64
C LYS A 147 7.31 27.77 2.68
N SER A 148 7.68 28.20 3.89
CA SER A 148 8.01 27.28 5.00
C SER A 148 6.76 26.55 5.50
N ALA A 149 5.62 27.23 5.66
CA ALA A 149 4.38 26.61 6.09
C ALA A 149 3.87 25.56 5.08
N LYS A 150 3.94 25.86 3.78
CA LYS A 150 3.61 24.92 2.70
C LYS A 150 4.52 23.68 2.70
N ARG A 151 5.82 23.84 2.96
CA ARG A 151 6.74 22.69 3.12
C ARG A 151 6.40 21.84 4.34
N HIS A 152 6.07 22.48 5.46
CA HIS A 152 5.69 21.77 6.69
C HIS A 152 4.38 20.99 6.49
N LEU A 153 3.35 21.57 5.84
CA LEU A 153 2.12 20.86 5.50
C LEU A 153 2.36 19.62 4.63
N ARG A 154 3.28 19.70 3.65
CA ARG A 154 3.68 18.53 2.84
C ARG A 154 4.32 17.43 3.69
N SER A 155 5.20 17.81 4.61
CA SER A 155 5.85 16.86 5.52
C SER A 155 4.85 16.20 6.48
N LEU A 156 3.86 16.94 6.99
CA LEU A 156 2.77 16.39 7.81
C LEU A 156 1.93 15.40 7.01
N GLY A 157 1.53 15.74 5.79
CA GLY A 157 0.76 14.83 4.92
C GLY A 157 1.48 13.52 4.59
N GLN A 158 2.81 13.54 4.49
CA GLN A 158 3.62 12.33 4.30
C GLN A 158 3.69 11.44 5.55
N ARG A 159 3.53 12.01 6.75
CA ARG A 159 3.54 11.28 8.03
C ARG A 159 2.18 10.68 8.39
N GLU A 160 1.10 11.39 8.06
CA GLU A 160 -0.28 10.97 8.41
C GLU A 160 -0.91 10.04 7.36
N GLY A 161 -0.40 10.02 6.12
CA GLY A 161 -0.84 9.07 5.08
C GLY A 161 -0.18 7.69 5.17
N ARG A 162 0.27 7.28 6.36
CA ARG A 162 0.97 6.02 6.62
C ARG A 162 0.11 5.07 7.43
#